data_AF-A0A7Y2G0H6-F1
#
_entry.id   AF-A0A7Y2G0H6-F1
#
_cell.length_a   1.000
_cell.length_b   1.000
_cell.length_c   1.000
_cell.angle_alpha   90.00
_cell.angle_beta   90.00
_cell.angle_gamma   90.00
#
_symmetry.space_group_name_H-M   'P 1'
#
loop_
_entity.id
_entity.type
_entity.pdbx_description
1 polymer ?
#
loop_
_entity_poly.entity_id
_entity_poly.type
_entity_poly.pdbx_seq_one_letter_code
_entity_poly.pdbx_strand_id
1 'polypeptide(L)'
;MTRLDRDGQPVSTAYNFRRNREKAAFALRGILQGVVADKKLVPQELLFLDTWLRSQQQLDEGDVVDLLDLIRDILEDGVITDEELSELYALINDVIEYGEASSAELKASINELLGMLNGIVADGKVTEAEFHSLNEWLKDHDHVVNHWPANEIAKRIQHILADGVVDDDELADLQVTLKQMCGNDFEESGTADGGVAEVFSAEVETFDHDGRTMMFTGKFVCGSRDTVRNAAKERGAKVVSNLSKKVDVLVIGTLGSRDWKYTSYGGKIEAALQMQRDGVPLVI
;
A
#
# COMPACT_ATOMS: atom_id res chain seq x y z
N MET A 1 -30.26 3.52 0.56
CA MET A 1 -29.22 4.57 0.36
C MET A 1 -28.11 4.32 1.35
N THR A 2 -26.86 4.19 0.90
CA THR A 2 -25.69 4.04 1.77
C THR A 2 -25.49 5.33 2.56
N ARG A 3 -25.48 5.27 3.89
CA ARG A 3 -25.17 6.43 4.75
C ARG A 3 -23.70 6.79 4.57
N LEU A 4 -23.43 8.05 4.27
CA LEU A 4 -22.07 8.57 4.11
C LEU A 4 -21.64 9.39 5.35
N ASP A 5 -20.34 9.38 5.64
CA ASP A 5 -19.73 10.27 6.62
C ASP A 5 -19.47 11.67 6.05
N ARG A 6 -18.86 12.55 6.85
CA ARG A 6 -18.50 13.93 6.46
C ARG A 6 -17.52 14.01 5.27
N ASP A 7 -16.82 12.92 4.97
CA ASP A 7 -15.82 12.81 3.90
C ASP A 7 -16.39 12.09 2.65
N GLY A 8 -17.70 11.81 2.68
CA GLY A 8 -18.42 11.13 1.62
C GLY A 8 -18.09 9.64 1.52
N GLN A 9 -17.63 9.00 2.61
CA GLN A 9 -17.35 7.57 2.67
C GLN A 9 -18.52 6.77 3.27
N PRO A 10 -18.78 5.55 2.78
CA PRO A 10 -19.73 4.62 3.38
C PRO A 10 -19.46 4.35 4.86
N VAL A 11 -20.40 4.70 5.73
CA VAL A 11 -20.32 4.45 7.18
C VAL A 11 -20.40 2.95 7.49
N SER A 12 -21.16 2.20 6.69
CA SER A 12 -21.34 0.76 6.91
C SER A 12 -20.11 -0.02 6.43
N THR A 13 -19.62 -0.90 7.29
CA THR A 13 -18.60 -1.91 6.97
C THR A 13 -19.11 -3.00 6.02
N ALA A 14 -20.43 -3.15 5.89
CA ALA A 14 -21.05 -4.05 4.92
C ALA A 14 -20.90 -3.58 3.46
N TYR A 15 -20.59 -2.29 3.25
CA TYR A 15 -20.35 -1.77 1.90
C TYR A 15 -19.04 -2.34 1.34
N ASN A 16 -19.10 -2.96 0.15
CA ASN A 16 -17.99 -3.66 -0.48
C ASN A 16 -17.31 -4.74 0.38
N PHE A 17 -18.00 -5.26 1.41
CA PHE A 17 -17.41 -6.19 2.39
C PHE A 17 -16.60 -7.32 1.75
N ARG A 18 -17.20 -8.07 0.81
CA ARG A 18 -16.51 -9.17 0.11
C ARG A 18 -15.22 -8.72 -0.60
N ARG A 19 -15.24 -7.56 -1.26
CA ARG A 19 -14.09 -7.00 -1.98
C ARG A 19 -13.00 -6.52 -1.03
N ASN A 20 -13.40 -5.97 0.11
CA ASN A 20 -12.48 -5.49 1.14
C ASN A 20 -11.84 -6.68 1.88
N ARG A 21 -12.61 -7.74 2.16
CA ARG A 21 -12.08 -9.01 2.69
C ARG A 21 -11.08 -9.65 1.73
N GLU A 22 -11.42 -9.82 0.46
CA GLU A 22 -10.50 -10.35 -0.56
C GLU A 22 -9.22 -9.51 -0.65
N LYS A 23 -9.34 -8.17 -0.68
CA LYS A 23 -8.19 -7.27 -0.67
C LYS A 23 -7.30 -7.47 0.57
N ALA A 24 -7.92 -7.55 1.76
CA ALA A 24 -7.21 -7.75 3.00
C ALA A 24 -6.52 -9.12 3.05
N ALA A 25 -7.15 -10.19 2.55
CA ALA A 25 -6.53 -11.52 2.50
C ALA A 25 -5.26 -11.55 1.64
N PHE A 26 -5.31 -10.98 0.43
CA PHE A 26 -4.12 -10.87 -0.42
C PHE A 26 -3.06 -9.94 0.18
N ALA A 27 -3.45 -8.82 0.78
CA ALA A 27 -2.52 -7.93 1.46
C ALA A 27 -1.85 -8.63 2.66
N LEU A 28 -2.59 -9.41 3.45
CA LEU A 28 -2.05 -10.21 4.55
C LEU A 28 -1.03 -11.23 4.03
N ARG A 29 -1.39 -12.02 3.02
CA ARG A 29 -0.49 -12.98 2.38
C ARG A 29 0.83 -12.33 1.95
N GLY A 30 0.72 -11.16 1.32
CA GLY A 30 1.88 -10.35 0.97
C GLY A 30 2.70 -9.93 2.17
N ILE A 31 2.08 -9.29 3.18
CA ILE A 31 2.77 -8.83 4.40
C ILE A 31 3.55 -9.98 5.03
N LEU A 32 2.89 -11.13 5.16
CA LEU A 32 3.50 -12.31 5.72
C LEU A 32 4.71 -12.79 4.90
N GLN A 33 4.62 -12.81 3.57
CA GLN A 33 5.76 -13.11 2.69
C GLN A 33 6.93 -12.12 2.88
N GLY A 34 6.64 -10.84 3.09
CA GLY A 34 7.66 -9.82 3.31
C GLY A 34 8.38 -10.02 4.64
N VAL A 35 7.60 -10.12 5.73
CA VAL A 35 8.07 -10.27 7.12
C VAL A 35 8.86 -11.58 7.34
N VAL A 36 8.60 -12.62 6.55
CA VAL A 36 9.33 -13.91 6.66
C VAL A 36 10.50 -14.06 5.69
N ALA A 37 10.75 -13.08 4.81
CA ALA A 37 11.66 -13.23 3.69
C ALA A 37 13.12 -13.47 4.11
N ASP A 38 13.59 -12.81 5.17
CA ASP A 38 14.95 -12.95 5.68
C ASP A 38 15.11 -14.04 6.77
N LYS A 39 13.99 -14.68 7.14
CA LYS A 39 13.85 -15.68 8.21
C LYS A 39 14.18 -15.17 9.62
N LYS A 40 14.16 -13.87 9.86
CA LYS A 40 14.44 -13.26 11.17
C LYS A 40 13.33 -12.30 11.55
N LEU A 41 12.33 -12.86 12.23
CA LEU A 41 11.25 -12.06 12.80
C LEU A 41 11.77 -11.19 13.95
N VAL A 42 11.56 -9.89 13.84
CA VAL A 42 11.89 -8.92 14.90
C VAL A 42 10.62 -8.34 15.55
N PRO A 43 10.69 -7.87 16.81
CA PRO A 43 9.52 -7.34 17.51
C PRO A 43 8.80 -6.19 16.79
N GLN A 44 9.53 -5.38 16.02
CA GLN A 44 8.97 -4.29 15.20
C GLN A 44 8.01 -4.82 14.12
N GLU A 45 8.37 -5.91 13.44
CA GLU A 45 7.52 -6.54 12.41
C GLU A 45 6.27 -7.16 13.04
N LEU A 46 6.40 -7.78 14.22
CA LEU A 46 5.27 -8.32 14.96
C LEU A 46 4.31 -7.21 15.41
N LEU A 47 4.85 -6.09 15.88
CA LEU A 47 4.04 -4.93 16.27
C LEU A 47 3.32 -4.32 15.05
N PHE A 48 4.00 -4.25 13.90
CA PHE A 48 3.39 -3.85 12.64
C PHE A 48 2.24 -4.79 12.26
N LEU A 49 2.49 -6.10 12.28
CA LEU A 49 1.53 -7.13 11.92
C LEU A 49 0.31 -7.13 12.84
N ASP A 50 0.51 -7.03 14.16
CA ASP A 50 -0.56 -6.86 15.16
C ASP A 50 -1.40 -5.61 14.88
N THR A 51 -0.75 -4.47 14.68
CA THR A 51 -1.43 -3.19 14.41
C THR A 51 -2.24 -3.29 13.12
N TRP A 52 -1.68 -3.89 12.07
CA TRP A 52 -2.34 -4.07 10.78
C TRP A 52 -3.55 -5.01 10.88
N LEU A 53 -3.37 -6.19 11.49
CA LEU A 53 -4.45 -7.19 11.63
C LEU A 53 -5.63 -6.63 12.44
N ARG A 54 -5.36 -5.89 13.52
CA ARG A 54 -6.41 -5.23 14.32
C ARG A 54 -7.20 -4.19 13.55
N SER A 55 -6.61 -3.56 12.52
CA SER A 55 -7.32 -2.60 11.68
C SER A 55 -8.22 -3.28 10.63
N GLN A 56 -7.95 -4.55 10.31
CA GLN A 56 -8.72 -5.34 9.34
C GLN A 56 -9.94 -6.03 9.94
N GLN A 57 -10.99 -5.28 10.28
CA GLN A 57 -12.27 -5.82 10.78
C GLN A 57 -12.99 -6.82 9.84
N GLN A 58 -12.50 -7.02 8.61
CA GLN A 58 -13.09 -7.93 7.63
C GLN A 58 -12.43 -9.31 7.61
N LEU A 59 -11.30 -9.47 8.31
CA LEU A 59 -10.62 -10.75 8.49
C LEU A 59 -11.07 -11.32 9.84
N ASP A 60 -11.96 -12.30 9.79
CA ASP A 60 -12.55 -12.98 10.97
C ASP A 60 -12.59 -14.50 10.68
N GLU A 61 -11.44 -15.03 10.28
CA GLU A 61 -11.22 -16.44 9.93
C GLU A 61 -10.33 -17.09 10.98
N GLY A 62 -10.55 -18.37 11.28
CA GLY A 62 -9.88 -19.10 12.36
C GLY A 62 -8.36 -18.89 12.36
N ASP A 63 -7.69 -19.20 11.25
CA ASP A 63 -6.23 -19.10 11.14
C ASP A 63 -5.70 -17.67 11.35
N VAL A 64 -6.48 -16.64 10.98
CA VAL A 64 -6.12 -15.23 11.23
C VAL A 64 -6.31 -14.86 12.70
N VAL A 65 -7.33 -15.41 13.36
CA VAL A 65 -7.55 -15.24 14.79
C VAL A 65 -6.46 -15.95 15.59
N ASP A 66 -6.09 -17.17 15.19
CA ASP A 66 -5.01 -17.94 15.81
C ASP A 66 -3.67 -17.21 15.66
N LEU A 67 -3.41 -16.64 14.47
CA LEU A 67 -2.24 -15.79 14.23
C LEU A 67 -2.24 -14.54 15.12
N LEU A 68 -3.37 -13.85 15.25
CA LEU A 68 -3.53 -12.68 16.12
C LEU A 68 -3.30 -13.01 17.60
N ASP A 69 -3.82 -14.14 18.07
CA ASP A 69 -3.66 -14.59 19.44
C ASP A 69 -2.20 -14.94 19.74
N LEU A 70 -1.52 -15.68 18.84
CA LEU A 70 -0.11 -16.00 18.99
C LEU A 70 0.77 -14.73 19.00
N ILE A 71 0.55 -13.80 18.06
CA ILE A 71 1.33 -12.54 18.03
C ILE A 71 1.12 -11.74 19.31
N ARG A 72 -0.11 -11.69 19.83
CA ARG A 72 -0.38 -11.00 21.10
C ARG A 72 0.41 -11.62 22.24
N ASP A 73 0.43 -12.95 22.33
CA ASP A 73 1.12 -13.66 23.40
C ASP A 73 2.64 -13.39 23.36
N ILE A 74 3.24 -13.40 22.16
CA ILE A 74 4.66 -13.04 21.94
C ILE A 74 4.95 -11.57 22.29
N LEU A 75 4.03 -10.65 21.96
CA LEU A 75 4.20 -9.23 22.28
C LEU A 75 4.00 -8.93 23.78
N GLU A 76 3.28 -9.77 24.52
CA GLU A 76 3.04 -9.59 25.96
C GLU A 76 4.31 -9.82 26.80
N ASP A 77 5.13 -10.81 26.43
CA ASP A 77 6.38 -11.10 27.12
C ASP A 77 7.61 -10.39 26.49
N GLY A 78 7.47 -9.97 25.23
CA GLY A 78 8.48 -9.24 24.47
C GLY A 78 9.68 -10.09 24.05
N VAL A 79 9.57 -11.42 24.09
CA VAL A 79 10.63 -12.37 23.77
C VAL A 79 10.11 -13.37 22.75
N ILE A 80 10.72 -13.39 21.57
CA ILE A 80 10.40 -14.40 20.54
C ILE A 80 11.22 -15.65 20.84
N THR A 81 10.58 -16.72 21.32
CA THR A 81 11.23 -18.02 21.51
C THR A 81 11.31 -18.82 20.20
N ASP A 82 12.22 -19.79 20.13
CA ASP A 82 12.34 -20.67 18.93
C ASP A 82 11.06 -21.49 18.68
N GLU A 83 10.31 -21.83 19.73
CA GLU A 83 9.03 -22.54 19.65
C GLU A 83 7.95 -21.65 19.05
N GLU A 84 7.76 -20.45 19.60
CA GLU A 84 6.81 -19.45 19.08
C GLU A 84 7.15 -19.02 17.65
N LEU A 85 8.43 -18.86 17.36
CA LEU A 85 8.90 -18.56 16.02
C LEU A 85 8.49 -19.66 15.03
N SER A 86 8.66 -20.93 15.42
CA SER A 86 8.29 -22.08 14.60
C SER A 86 6.78 -22.19 14.41
N GLU A 87 5.99 -21.96 15.46
CA GLU A 87 4.52 -21.94 15.39
C GLU A 87 4.02 -20.79 14.51
N LEU A 88 4.62 -19.61 14.65
CA LEU A 88 4.30 -18.43 13.85
C LEU A 88 4.59 -18.69 12.37
N TYR A 89 5.75 -19.27 12.03
CA TYR A 89 6.03 -19.69 10.66
C TYR A 89 5.03 -20.72 10.13
N ALA A 90 4.60 -21.68 10.95
CA ALA A 90 3.62 -22.68 10.52
C ALA A 90 2.28 -22.02 10.18
N LEU A 91 1.74 -21.20 11.09
CA LEU A 91 0.49 -20.47 10.86
C LEU A 91 0.57 -19.52 9.66
N ILE A 92 1.69 -18.81 9.51
CA ILE A 92 1.94 -17.94 8.36
C ILE A 92 1.90 -18.74 7.05
N ASN A 93 2.60 -19.87 7.00
CA ASN A 93 2.62 -20.70 5.80
C ASN A 93 1.24 -21.29 5.50
N ASP A 94 0.48 -21.70 6.50
CA ASP A 94 -0.89 -22.18 6.32
C ASP A 94 -1.79 -21.08 5.71
N VAL A 95 -1.68 -19.85 6.21
CA VAL A 95 -2.41 -18.69 5.64
C VAL A 95 -1.97 -18.40 4.19
N ILE A 96 -0.68 -18.55 3.88
CA ILE A 96 -0.13 -18.33 2.53
C ILE A 96 -0.57 -19.43 1.54
N GLU A 97 -0.61 -20.70 1.98
CA GLU A 97 -0.92 -21.87 1.13
C GLU A 97 -2.41 -22.06 0.91
N TYR A 98 -3.25 -21.82 1.93
CA TYR A 98 -4.69 -22.14 1.88
C TYR A 98 -5.61 -20.90 1.70
N GLY A 99 -5.05 -19.69 1.65
CA GLY A 99 -5.83 -18.47 1.40
C GLY A 99 -6.65 -18.51 0.10
N GLU A 100 -7.88 -17.94 0.12
CA GLU A 100 -8.85 -18.00 -0.98
C GLU A 100 -8.25 -17.67 -2.36
N ALA A 101 -8.10 -18.68 -3.23
CA ALA A 101 -7.72 -18.50 -4.63
C ALA A 101 -8.92 -18.00 -5.45
N SER A 102 -8.98 -16.70 -5.74
CA SER A 102 -10.05 -16.07 -6.55
C SER A 102 -9.52 -15.19 -7.69
N SER A 103 -9.54 -15.76 -8.90
CA SER A 103 -9.98 -15.26 -10.22
C SER A 103 -9.68 -13.83 -10.76
N ALA A 104 -9.04 -12.91 -10.05
CA ALA A 104 -8.64 -11.61 -10.63
C ALA A 104 -7.13 -11.41 -10.52
N GLU A 105 -6.39 -12.22 -11.29
CA GLU A 105 -4.92 -12.37 -11.29
C GLU A 105 -4.16 -11.07 -11.04
N LEU A 106 -4.49 -9.99 -11.76
CA LEU A 106 -3.73 -8.74 -11.61
C LEU A 106 -4.05 -7.96 -10.33
N LYS A 107 -5.33 -7.80 -9.98
CA LYS A 107 -5.68 -6.95 -8.82
C LYS A 107 -5.28 -7.62 -7.50
N ALA A 108 -5.48 -8.93 -7.42
CA ALA A 108 -5.07 -9.73 -6.27
C ALA A 108 -3.54 -9.67 -6.10
N SER A 109 -2.78 -9.99 -7.14
CA SER A 109 -1.31 -9.97 -7.08
C SER A 109 -0.74 -8.59 -6.78
N ILE A 110 -1.36 -7.48 -7.23
CA ILE A 110 -0.89 -6.14 -6.84
C ILE A 110 -1.15 -5.84 -5.36
N ASN A 111 -2.25 -6.33 -4.77
CA ASN A 111 -2.47 -6.17 -3.33
C ASN A 111 -1.52 -7.06 -2.52
N GLU A 112 -1.20 -8.26 -3.02
CA GLU A 112 -0.16 -9.12 -2.46
C GLU A 112 1.21 -8.43 -2.52
N LEU A 113 1.59 -7.87 -3.67
CA LEU A 113 2.82 -7.08 -3.79
C LEU A 113 2.86 -5.93 -2.78
N LEU A 114 1.81 -5.09 -2.73
CA LEU A 114 1.76 -3.99 -1.75
C LEU A 114 1.85 -4.49 -0.30
N GLY A 115 1.27 -5.65 -0.01
CA GLY A 115 1.43 -6.30 1.28
C GLY A 115 2.90 -6.67 1.54
N MET A 116 3.53 -7.36 0.59
CA MET A 116 4.93 -7.78 0.68
C MET A 116 5.87 -6.60 0.90
N LEU A 117 5.67 -5.51 0.18
CA LEU A 117 6.44 -4.29 0.39
C LEU A 117 6.25 -3.72 1.78
N ASN A 118 5.01 -3.68 2.30
CA ASN A 118 4.76 -3.22 3.68
C ASN A 118 5.43 -4.11 4.72
N GLY A 119 5.48 -5.43 4.49
CA GLY A 119 6.21 -6.35 5.35
C GLY A 119 7.71 -6.05 5.36
N ILE A 120 8.31 -5.94 4.17
CA ILE A 120 9.75 -5.67 3.98
C ILE A 120 10.18 -4.33 4.59
N VAL A 121 9.32 -3.30 4.60
CA VAL A 121 9.68 -1.99 5.17
C VAL A 121 9.25 -1.81 6.63
N ALA A 122 8.67 -2.84 7.25
CA ALA A 122 8.03 -2.72 8.56
C ALA A 122 9.02 -2.38 9.68
N ASP A 123 10.22 -2.96 9.64
CA ASP A 123 11.27 -2.77 10.64
C ASP A 123 12.21 -1.59 10.33
N GLY A 124 12.04 -0.95 9.16
CA GLY A 124 12.89 0.14 8.72
C GLY A 124 14.26 -0.30 8.20
N LYS A 125 14.45 -1.55 7.75
CA LYS A 125 15.69 -1.96 7.07
C LYS A 125 15.47 -3.06 6.04
N VAL A 126 15.72 -2.76 4.77
CA VAL A 126 15.74 -3.79 3.72
C VAL A 126 17.05 -4.57 3.74
N THR A 127 16.96 -5.87 3.90
CA THR A 127 18.06 -6.82 3.81
C THR A 127 18.26 -7.35 2.38
N GLU A 128 19.45 -7.88 2.11
CA GLU A 128 19.73 -8.54 0.83
C GLU A 128 18.79 -9.74 0.56
N ALA A 129 18.40 -10.45 1.63
CA ALA A 129 17.47 -11.59 1.52
C ALA A 129 16.07 -11.14 1.08
N GLU A 130 15.54 -10.07 1.66
CA GLU A 130 14.26 -9.47 1.25
C GLU A 130 14.32 -8.93 -0.17
N PHE A 131 15.44 -8.30 -0.54
CA PHE A 131 15.66 -7.83 -1.91
C PHE A 131 15.59 -8.98 -2.93
N HIS A 132 16.29 -10.09 -2.67
CA HIS A 132 16.26 -11.25 -3.56
C HIS A 132 14.87 -11.91 -3.57
N SER A 133 14.20 -12.00 -2.42
CA SER A 133 12.83 -12.51 -2.33
C SER A 133 11.85 -11.69 -3.16
N LEU A 134 11.93 -10.35 -3.09
CA LEU A 134 11.12 -9.44 -3.89
C LEU A 134 11.40 -9.59 -5.39
N ASN A 135 12.67 -9.74 -5.77
CA ASN A 135 13.07 -9.98 -7.16
C ASN A 135 12.55 -11.32 -7.69
N GLU A 136 12.60 -12.38 -6.89
CA GLU A 136 12.03 -13.69 -7.22
C GLU A 136 10.50 -13.62 -7.36
N TRP A 137 9.81 -12.98 -6.42
CA TRP A 137 8.37 -12.79 -6.48
C TRP A 137 7.94 -12.06 -7.77
N LEU A 138 8.66 -11.01 -8.17
CA LEU A 138 8.38 -10.29 -9.42
C LEU A 138 8.60 -11.13 -10.68
N LYS A 139 9.57 -12.06 -10.68
CA LYS A 139 9.80 -12.99 -11.79
C LYS A 139 8.69 -14.03 -11.90
N ASP A 140 8.19 -14.50 -10.77
CA ASP A 140 7.10 -15.48 -10.71
C ASP A 140 5.73 -14.86 -11.08
N HIS A 141 5.62 -13.53 -11.02
CA HIS A 141 4.40 -12.77 -11.31
C HIS A 141 4.57 -11.83 -12.52
N ASP A 142 5.07 -12.35 -13.66
CA ASP A 142 5.30 -11.56 -14.89
C ASP A 142 4.07 -10.74 -15.35
N HIS A 143 2.85 -11.23 -15.08
CA HIS A 143 1.61 -10.52 -15.41
C HIS A 143 1.46 -9.18 -14.68
N VAL A 144 2.14 -8.96 -13.55
CA VAL A 144 2.08 -7.69 -12.82
C VAL A 144 3.13 -6.69 -13.24
N VAL A 145 4.26 -7.13 -13.81
CA VAL A 145 5.48 -6.31 -14.03
C VAL A 145 5.23 -5.09 -14.94
N ASN A 146 4.19 -5.11 -15.75
CA ASN A 146 3.83 -3.96 -16.61
C ASN A 146 2.93 -2.91 -15.92
N HIS A 147 2.49 -3.17 -14.70
CA HIS A 147 1.53 -2.37 -13.94
C HIS A 147 2.18 -1.74 -12.71
N TRP A 148 1.70 -0.56 -12.32
CA TRP A 148 2.14 0.09 -11.10
C TRP A 148 1.59 -0.65 -9.86
N PRO A 149 2.38 -0.85 -8.78
CA PRO A 149 3.77 -0.39 -8.57
C PRO A 149 4.86 -1.30 -9.12
N ALA A 150 4.53 -2.54 -9.49
CA ALA A 150 5.49 -3.56 -9.89
C ALA A 150 6.47 -3.09 -10.98
N ASN A 151 6.00 -2.30 -11.94
CA ASN A 151 6.83 -1.82 -13.04
C ASN A 151 7.95 -0.86 -12.61
N GLU A 152 7.73 -0.02 -11.59
CA GLU A 152 8.77 0.88 -11.09
C GLU A 152 9.76 0.13 -10.19
N ILE A 153 9.26 -0.82 -9.39
CA ILE A 153 10.10 -1.69 -8.55
C ILE A 153 11.00 -2.56 -9.41
N ALA A 154 10.46 -3.17 -10.47
CA ALA A 154 11.24 -4.00 -11.39
C ALA A 154 12.38 -3.21 -12.05
N LYS A 155 12.14 -1.95 -12.46
CA LYS A 155 13.21 -1.08 -12.99
C LYS A 155 14.27 -0.78 -11.93
N ARG A 156 13.84 -0.52 -10.69
CA ARG A 156 14.73 -0.21 -9.58
C ARG A 156 15.63 -1.40 -9.24
N ILE A 157 15.06 -2.59 -9.16
CA ILE A 157 15.81 -3.84 -8.95
C ILE A 157 16.79 -4.09 -10.10
N GLN A 158 16.37 -3.89 -11.35
CA GLN A 158 17.27 -4.03 -12.50
C GLN A 158 18.44 -3.04 -12.48
N HIS A 159 18.22 -1.83 -11.96
CA HIS A 159 19.28 -0.83 -11.80
C HIS A 159 20.30 -1.26 -10.74
N ILE A 160 19.84 -1.75 -9.59
CA ILE A 160 20.69 -2.28 -8.50
C ILE A 160 21.48 -3.50 -9.00
N LEU A 161 20.84 -4.41 -9.74
CA LEU A 161 21.54 -5.60 -10.29
C LEU A 161 22.49 -5.30 -11.45
N ALA A 162 22.57 -4.05 -11.94
CA ALA A 162 23.26 -3.73 -13.19
C ALA A 162 24.79 -3.84 -13.09
N ASP A 163 25.36 -3.54 -11.93
CA ASP A 163 26.80 -3.64 -11.68
C ASP A 163 27.21 -5.00 -11.07
N GLY A 164 26.21 -5.81 -10.69
CA GLY A 164 26.38 -7.16 -10.13
C GLY A 164 26.71 -7.18 -8.64
N VAL A 165 26.64 -6.05 -7.93
CA VAL A 165 26.86 -5.93 -6.50
C VAL A 165 25.63 -5.28 -5.89
N VAL A 166 25.08 -5.87 -4.82
CA VAL A 166 24.03 -5.22 -4.03
C VAL A 166 24.70 -4.64 -2.80
N ASP A 167 24.70 -3.32 -2.65
CA ASP A 167 25.30 -2.65 -1.50
C ASP A 167 24.27 -2.04 -0.52
N ASP A 168 24.75 -1.68 0.68
CA ASP A 168 23.90 -1.15 1.75
C ASP A 168 23.27 0.21 1.39
N ASP A 169 23.93 1.05 0.59
CA ASP A 169 23.42 2.36 0.17
C ASP A 169 22.28 2.18 -0.87
N GLU A 170 22.41 1.20 -1.76
CA GLU A 170 21.39 0.82 -2.72
C GLU A 170 20.13 0.24 -2.06
N LEU A 171 20.32 -0.61 -1.04
CA LEU A 171 19.22 -1.14 -0.24
C LEU A 171 18.52 -0.04 0.56
N ALA A 172 19.26 0.92 1.11
CA ALA A 172 18.69 2.08 1.79
C ALA A 172 17.87 2.97 0.83
N ASP A 173 18.36 3.24 -0.38
CA ASP A 173 17.61 4.02 -1.38
C ASP A 173 16.40 3.25 -1.91
N LEU A 174 16.49 1.92 -2.03
CA LEU A 174 15.35 1.06 -2.32
C LEU A 174 14.31 1.16 -1.20
N GLN A 175 14.71 1.09 0.06
CA GLN A 175 13.81 1.19 1.20
C GLN A 175 13.01 2.50 1.18
N VAL A 176 13.66 3.64 0.95
CA VAL A 176 12.98 4.94 0.82
C VAL A 176 11.92 4.89 -0.28
N THR A 177 12.28 4.32 -1.43
CA THR A 177 11.36 4.15 -2.55
C THR A 177 10.16 3.27 -2.17
N LEU A 178 10.38 2.15 -1.48
CA LEU A 178 9.33 1.23 -1.06
C LEU A 178 8.38 1.86 -0.03
N LYS A 179 8.91 2.57 0.98
CA LYS A 179 8.12 3.33 1.96
C LYS A 179 7.19 4.33 1.26
N GLN A 180 7.73 5.09 0.30
CA GLN A 180 6.94 6.04 -0.52
C GLN A 180 5.85 5.35 -1.36
N MET A 181 6.11 4.16 -1.91
CA MET A 181 5.13 3.40 -2.70
C MET A 181 4.02 2.76 -1.85
N CYS A 182 4.33 2.39 -0.61
CA CYS A 182 3.34 1.88 0.34
C CYS A 182 2.50 3.02 0.95
N GLY A 183 3.01 4.26 0.93
CA GLY A 183 2.40 5.38 1.64
C GLY A 183 2.42 5.14 3.16
N ASN A 184 3.38 4.35 3.64
CA ASN A 184 3.47 3.94 5.02
C ASN A 184 4.92 4.05 5.50
N ASP A 185 5.11 4.77 6.60
CA ASP A 185 6.31 4.72 7.41
C ASP A 185 5.89 4.33 8.83
N PHE A 186 5.82 3.03 9.10
CA PHE A 186 5.33 2.51 10.38
C PHE A 186 6.25 2.91 11.53
N GLU A 187 7.56 2.93 11.29
CA GLU A 187 8.58 3.34 12.27
C GLU A 187 8.36 4.78 12.75
N GLU A 188 8.05 5.70 11.83
CA GLU A 188 7.82 7.11 12.16
C GLU A 188 6.39 7.39 12.64
N SER A 189 5.38 6.77 12.03
CA SER A 189 3.97 7.11 12.24
C SER A 189 3.24 6.25 13.28
N GLY A 190 3.72 5.02 13.53
CA GLY A 190 3.03 4.01 14.31
C GLY A 190 1.68 3.57 13.72
N THR A 191 1.36 3.95 12.48
CA THR A 191 0.12 3.58 11.80
C THR A 191 0.36 2.50 10.78
N ALA A 192 -0.34 1.37 10.88
CA ALA A 192 -0.28 0.31 9.88
C ALA A 192 -1.35 0.45 8.78
N ASP A 193 -2.30 1.39 8.95
CA ASP A 193 -3.28 1.74 7.93
C ASP A 193 -2.59 2.55 6.83
N GLY A 194 -2.09 1.86 5.80
CA GLY A 194 -1.38 2.44 4.67
C GLY A 194 -2.01 3.75 4.17
N GLY A 195 -1.19 4.78 4.11
CA GLY A 195 -1.53 6.09 3.58
C GLY A 195 -1.58 6.09 2.05
N VAL A 196 -1.58 7.29 1.48
CA VAL A 196 -1.47 7.42 0.02
C VAL A 196 -0.03 7.24 -0.38
N ALA A 197 0.23 6.41 -1.39
CA ALA A 197 1.54 6.32 -1.99
C ALA A 197 2.02 7.71 -2.48
N GLU A 198 3.16 8.15 -1.97
CA GLU A 198 3.72 9.50 -2.18
C GLU A 198 4.64 9.58 -3.40
N VAL A 199 5.09 8.44 -3.93
CA VAL A 199 6.08 8.36 -5.02
C VAL A 199 5.67 9.09 -6.31
N PHE A 200 4.38 9.40 -6.46
CA PHE A 200 3.84 10.09 -7.65
C PHE A 200 3.57 11.56 -7.43
N SER A 201 3.61 12.01 -6.18
CA SER A 201 3.25 13.35 -5.82
C SER A 201 4.36 14.27 -6.28
N ALA A 202 4.02 15.23 -7.12
CA ALA A 202 4.95 16.30 -7.45
C ALA A 202 5.24 17.12 -6.18
N GLU A 203 6.52 17.38 -5.89
CA GLU A 203 6.89 18.39 -4.91
C GLU A 203 6.49 19.76 -5.45
N VAL A 204 5.46 20.36 -4.84
CA VAL A 204 4.90 21.64 -5.27
C VAL A 204 4.85 22.59 -4.09
N GLU A 205 5.85 23.47 -3.98
CA GLU A 205 5.84 24.54 -2.97
C GLU A 205 4.74 25.57 -3.26
N THR A 206 4.53 25.91 -4.53
CA THR A 206 3.49 26.83 -4.98
C THR A 206 2.87 26.34 -6.28
N PHE A 207 1.54 26.48 -6.38
CA PHE A 207 0.79 26.08 -7.57
C PHE A 207 -0.09 27.23 -8.08
N ASP A 208 0.02 27.56 -9.36
CA ASP A 208 -0.85 28.53 -10.01
C ASP A 208 -2.18 27.88 -10.39
N HIS A 209 -3.26 28.36 -9.78
CA HIS A 209 -4.60 27.82 -9.95
C HIS A 209 -5.35 28.42 -11.14
N ASP A 210 -4.94 29.60 -11.63
CA ASP A 210 -5.75 30.36 -12.58
C ASP A 210 -5.82 29.66 -13.95
N GLY A 211 -7.05 29.49 -14.45
CA GLY A 211 -7.32 28.81 -15.72
C GLY A 211 -7.00 27.31 -15.75
N ARG A 212 -6.45 26.72 -14.69
CA ARG A 212 -6.10 25.29 -14.62
C ARG A 212 -7.32 24.41 -14.39
N THR A 213 -7.37 23.28 -15.07
CA THR A 213 -8.38 22.24 -14.87
C THR A 213 -7.91 21.27 -13.80
N MET A 214 -8.54 21.33 -12.63
CA MET A 214 -8.12 20.56 -11.45
C MET A 214 -9.16 19.50 -11.07
N MET A 215 -8.69 18.36 -10.61
CA MET A 215 -9.50 17.29 -10.05
C MET A 215 -9.03 16.98 -8.63
N PHE A 216 -9.96 16.60 -7.75
CA PHE A 216 -9.67 16.27 -6.36
C PHE A 216 -10.18 14.87 -6.03
N THR A 217 -9.35 14.06 -5.38
CA THR A 217 -9.69 12.71 -4.89
C THR A 217 -9.08 12.47 -3.51
N GLY A 218 -9.55 11.44 -2.79
CA GLY A 218 -9.05 11.15 -1.45
C GLY A 218 -9.71 12.00 -0.36
N LYS A 219 -9.18 11.87 0.87
CA LYS A 219 -9.64 12.58 2.07
C LYS A 219 -8.59 13.65 2.44
N PHE A 220 -9.04 14.84 2.81
CA PHE A 220 -8.17 15.99 3.05
C PHE A 220 -8.16 16.35 4.54
N VAL A 221 -6.96 16.63 5.07
CA VAL A 221 -6.80 17.06 6.47
C VAL A 221 -7.36 18.47 6.68
N CYS A 222 -7.25 19.34 5.68
CA CYS A 222 -7.67 20.75 5.75
C CYS A 222 -9.19 20.97 5.62
N GLY A 223 -10.00 19.92 5.53
CA GLY A 223 -11.46 20.01 5.50
C GLY A 223 -12.11 19.04 4.52
N SER A 224 -13.41 19.21 4.28
CA SER A 224 -14.13 18.37 3.33
C SER A 224 -13.60 18.56 1.89
N ARG A 225 -13.73 17.53 1.06
CA ARG A 225 -13.34 17.60 -0.36
C ARG A 225 -14.03 18.77 -1.08
N ASP A 226 -15.26 19.09 -0.71
CA ASP A 226 -16.00 20.21 -1.32
C ASP A 226 -15.48 21.56 -0.85
N THR A 227 -15.02 21.67 0.40
CA THR A 227 -14.32 22.86 0.91
C THR A 227 -13.06 23.14 0.08
N VAL A 228 -12.21 22.13 -0.13
CA VAL A 228 -10.97 22.28 -0.90
C VAL A 228 -11.25 22.64 -2.36
N ARG A 229 -12.26 22.01 -2.97
CA ARG A 229 -12.70 22.33 -4.34
C ARG A 229 -13.18 23.77 -4.48
N ASN A 230 -13.94 24.27 -3.51
CA ASN A 230 -14.43 25.65 -3.55
C ASN A 230 -13.29 26.65 -3.40
N ALA A 231 -12.34 26.37 -2.49
CA ALA A 231 -11.13 27.18 -2.33
C ALA A 231 -10.29 27.25 -3.64
N ALA A 232 -10.21 26.15 -4.40
CA ALA A 232 -9.53 26.15 -5.70
C ALA A 232 -10.29 26.97 -6.76
N LYS A 233 -11.62 26.87 -6.80
CA LYS A 233 -12.45 27.68 -7.72
C LYS A 233 -12.33 29.18 -7.45
N GLU A 234 -12.30 29.57 -6.18
CA GLU A 234 -12.10 30.97 -5.76
C GLU A 234 -10.75 31.54 -6.23
N ARG A 235 -9.77 30.67 -6.50
CA ARG A 235 -8.45 31.02 -7.04
C ARG A 235 -8.35 30.90 -8.57
N GLY A 236 -9.47 30.74 -9.29
CA GLY A 236 -9.51 30.71 -10.76
C GLY A 236 -9.46 29.31 -11.39
N ALA A 237 -9.42 28.24 -10.59
CA ALA A 237 -9.35 26.88 -11.13
C ALA A 237 -10.70 26.38 -11.67
N LYS A 238 -10.65 25.65 -12.78
CA LYS A 238 -11.76 24.89 -13.33
C LYS A 238 -11.80 23.49 -12.70
N VAL A 239 -12.62 23.34 -11.67
CA VAL A 239 -12.75 22.04 -10.98
C VAL A 239 -13.66 21.07 -11.74
N VAL A 240 -13.17 19.87 -11.99
CA VAL A 240 -13.92 18.77 -12.65
C VAL A 240 -14.08 17.54 -11.75
N SER A 241 -15.12 16.75 -12.01
CA SER A 241 -15.46 15.54 -11.26
C SER A 241 -14.98 14.24 -11.91
N ASN A 242 -14.60 14.29 -13.20
CA ASN A 242 -14.17 13.16 -14.00
C ASN A 242 -12.78 13.40 -14.56
N LEU A 243 -11.92 12.37 -14.51
CA LEU A 243 -10.59 12.42 -15.08
C LEU A 243 -10.67 12.42 -16.61
N SER A 244 -9.88 13.26 -17.26
CA SER A 244 -9.78 13.34 -18.72
C SER A 244 -8.42 13.90 -19.13
N LYS A 245 -8.04 13.78 -20.40
CA LYS A 245 -6.80 14.38 -20.96
C LYS A 245 -6.73 15.91 -20.86
N LYS A 246 -7.82 16.57 -20.45
CA LYS A 246 -7.89 18.03 -20.23
C LYS A 246 -7.58 18.44 -18.79
N VAL A 247 -7.43 17.47 -17.89
CA VAL A 247 -7.07 17.75 -16.50
C VAL A 247 -5.60 18.07 -16.46
N ASP A 248 -5.27 19.25 -15.91
CA ASP A 248 -3.90 19.70 -15.71
C ASP A 248 -3.34 19.14 -14.39
N VAL A 249 -4.20 18.96 -13.37
CA VAL A 249 -3.80 18.56 -12.02
C VAL A 249 -4.79 17.59 -11.38
N LEU A 250 -4.30 16.50 -10.80
CA LEU A 250 -5.02 15.64 -9.87
C LEU A 250 -4.49 15.85 -8.46
N VAL A 251 -5.22 16.58 -7.62
CA VAL A 251 -4.88 16.72 -6.20
C VAL A 251 -5.41 15.53 -5.41
N ILE A 252 -4.52 14.84 -4.70
CA ILE A 252 -4.85 13.71 -3.84
C ILE A 252 -4.79 14.15 -2.37
N GLY A 253 -5.85 13.83 -1.62
CA GLY A 253 -5.84 14.00 -0.16
C GLY A 253 -5.05 12.87 0.52
N THR A 254 -4.26 13.22 1.53
CA THR A 254 -3.25 12.36 2.18
C THR A 254 -3.80 11.18 2.98
N LEU A 255 -5.12 11.11 3.21
CA LEU A 255 -5.73 10.01 3.94
C LEU A 255 -6.32 8.97 2.96
N GLY A 256 -5.89 7.72 3.13
CA GLY A 256 -6.38 6.55 2.39
C GLY A 256 -7.87 6.25 2.64
N SER A 257 -8.41 5.30 1.89
CA SER A 257 -9.77 4.79 2.09
C SER A 257 -9.81 3.27 2.09
N ARG A 258 -10.50 2.70 3.09
CA ARG A 258 -10.82 1.27 3.17
C ARG A 258 -11.37 0.73 1.85
N ASP A 259 -12.22 1.50 1.17
CA ASP A 259 -12.92 1.07 -0.03
C ASP A 259 -12.12 1.27 -1.33
N TRP A 260 -10.84 1.64 -1.25
CA TRP A 260 -9.96 1.70 -2.42
C TRP A 260 -9.72 0.34 -3.07
N LYS A 261 -9.43 0.39 -4.39
CA LYS A 261 -9.15 -0.77 -5.22
C LYS A 261 -7.88 -1.50 -4.73
N TYR A 262 -6.89 -0.72 -4.31
CA TYR A 262 -5.63 -1.18 -3.75
C TYR A 262 -5.42 -0.57 -2.35
N THR A 263 -4.48 -1.11 -1.59
CA THR A 263 -4.19 -0.64 -0.22
C THR A 263 -3.71 0.82 -0.20
N SER A 264 -2.78 1.20 -1.08
CA SER A 264 -2.17 2.54 -1.07
C SER A 264 -2.74 3.53 -2.11
N TYR A 265 -3.64 3.08 -3.00
CA TYR A 265 -4.21 3.94 -4.05
C TYR A 265 -5.56 3.47 -4.62
N GLY A 266 -6.29 4.41 -5.23
CA GLY A 266 -7.59 4.17 -5.89
C GLY A 266 -7.53 4.23 -7.42
N GLY A 267 -8.61 3.80 -8.09
CA GLY A 267 -8.66 3.74 -9.56
C GLY A 267 -8.51 5.08 -10.30
N LYS A 268 -8.74 6.22 -9.63
CA LYS A 268 -8.46 7.55 -10.22
C LYS A 268 -6.96 7.85 -10.29
N ILE A 269 -6.21 7.40 -9.27
CA ILE A 269 -4.75 7.53 -9.23
C ILE A 269 -4.16 6.59 -10.30
N GLU A 270 -4.63 5.34 -10.35
CA GLU A 270 -4.25 4.37 -11.40
C GLU A 270 -4.45 4.94 -12.82
N ALA A 271 -5.62 5.52 -13.11
CA ALA A 271 -5.89 6.11 -14.41
C ALA A 271 -5.04 7.36 -14.71
N ALA A 272 -4.71 8.16 -13.70
CA ALA A 272 -3.86 9.34 -13.85
C ALA A 272 -2.40 8.95 -14.17
N LEU A 273 -1.88 7.93 -13.49
CA LEU A 273 -0.55 7.37 -13.77
C LEU A 273 -0.47 6.80 -15.19
N GLN A 274 -1.51 6.10 -15.63
CA GLN A 274 -1.58 5.63 -17.01
C GLN A 274 -1.58 6.80 -18.01
N MET A 275 -2.30 7.89 -17.73
CA MET A 275 -2.27 9.09 -18.57
C MET A 275 -0.88 9.73 -18.66
N GLN A 276 -0.15 9.82 -17.54
CA GLN A 276 1.25 10.29 -17.54
C GLN A 276 2.14 9.39 -18.41
N ARG A 277 1.99 8.06 -18.29
CA ARG A 277 2.71 7.09 -19.15
C ARG A 277 2.36 7.24 -20.63
N ASP A 278 1.12 7.60 -20.95
CA ASP A 278 0.66 7.89 -22.31
C ASP A 278 1.11 9.28 -22.82
N GLY A 279 1.95 10.01 -22.06
CA GLY A 279 2.52 11.30 -22.44
C GLY A 279 1.60 12.50 -22.17
N VAL A 280 0.54 12.35 -21.38
CA VAL A 280 -0.29 13.47 -20.95
C VAL A 280 0.48 14.25 -19.87
N PRO A 281 0.66 15.58 -20.00
CA PRO A 281 1.37 16.40 -19.01
C PRO A 281 0.47 16.71 -17.79
N LEU A 282 -0.08 15.67 -17.18
CA LEU A 282 -0.87 15.75 -15.95
C LEU A 282 0.07 15.79 -14.74
N VAL A 283 -0.16 16.72 -13.83
CA VAL A 283 0.50 16.76 -12.51
C VAL A 283 -0.37 16.01 -11.50
N ILE A 284 0.24 15.17 -10.66
CA ILE A 284 -0.41 14.42 -9.57
C ILE A 284 0.14 14.91 -8.23
#